data_AF-A0A5K1G1G4-F1
#
_entry.id   AF-A0A5K1G1G4-F1
#
_cell.length_a   1.000
_cell.length_b   1.000
_cell.length_c   1.000
_cell.angle_alpha   90.00
_cell.angle_beta   90.00
_cell.angle_gamma   90.00
#
_symmetry.space_group_name_H-M   'P 1'
#
loop_
_entity.id
_entity.type
_entity.pdbx_description
1 polymer ?
#
loop_
_entity_poly.entity_id
_entity_poly.type
_entity_poly.pdbx_seq_one_letter_code
_entity_poly.pdbx_strand_id
1 'polypeptide(L)' 'LNRCPRSCRLRWLNYLRPNIKRGNITEGEEDLIIRLHKLLGN' A
#
# COMPACT_ATOMS: atom_id res chain seq x y z
N LEU A 1 -3.93 6.25 25.60
CA LEU A 1 -3.83 5.40 24.37
C LEU A 1 -2.36 5.08 24.12
N ASN A 2 -1.85 3.98 24.67
CA ASN A 2 -0.43 3.60 24.53
C ASN A 2 -0.16 3.02 23.14
N ARG A 3 0.16 3.87 22.16
CA ARG A 3 0.60 3.40 20.85
C ARG A 3 2.12 3.33 20.82
N CYS A 4 2.67 2.16 20.48
CA CYS A 4 4.10 2.02 20.27
C CYS A 4 4.52 2.81 19.00
N PRO A 5 5.71 3.46 18.99
CA PRO A 5 6.18 4.23 17.84
C PRO A 5 6.16 3.46 16.52
N ARG A 6 6.48 2.14 16.56
CA ARG A 6 6.40 1.24 15.40
C ARG A 6 4.99 1.15 14.83
N SER A 7 3.98 1.02 15.69
CA SER A 7 2.57 0.95 15.27
C SER A 7 2.08 2.29 14.71
N CYS A 8 2.46 3.40 15.34
CA CYS A 8 2.18 4.74 14.82
C CYS A 8 2.79 4.97 13.43
N ARG A 9 4.07 4.61 13.25
CA ARG A 9 4.77 4.72 11.97
C ARG A 9 4.13 3.84 10.91
N LEU A 10 3.84 2.58 11.22
CA LEU A 10 3.17 1.66 10.30
C LEU A 10 1.78 2.19 9.89
N ARG A 11 1.01 2.68 10.86
CA ARG A 11 -0.30 3.29 10.61
C ARG A 11 -0.18 4.51 9.70
N TRP A 12 0.83 5.36 9.91
CA TRP A 12 1.06 6.50 9.04
C TRP A 12 1.35 6.07 7.60
N LEU A 13 2.30 5.14 7.42
CA LEU A 13 2.76 4.70 6.11
C LEU A 13 1.68 3.97 5.30
N ASN A 14 0.83 3.18 5.96
CA ASN A 14 -0.15 2.34 5.27
C ASN A 14 -1.55 2.95 5.17
N TYR A 15 -1.89 3.93 6.03
CA TYR A 15 -3.26 4.43 6.10
C TYR A 15 -3.38 5.95 6.14
N LEU A 16 -2.50 6.68 6.82
CA LEU A 16 -2.73 8.12 7.08
C LEU A 16 -2.00 9.06 6.13
N ARG A 17 -0.93 8.61 5.46
CA ARG A 17 -0.17 9.45 4.54
C ARG A 17 -1.11 9.95 3.42
N PRO A 18 -1.14 11.27 3.11
CA PRO A 18 -2.12 11.86 2.19
C PRO A 18 -2.03 11.34 0.76
N ASN A 19 -0.86 10.84 0.35
CA ASN A 19 -0.61 10.39 -1.02
C ASN A 19 -0.98 8.91 -1.23
N ILE A 20 -1.62 8.26 -0.27
CA ILE A 20 -2.11 6.89 -0.42
C ILE A 20 -3.43 6.96 -1.22
N LYS A 21 -3.45 6.35 -2.40
CA LYS A 21 -4.69 6.18 -3.16
C LYS A 21 -5.62 5.23 -2.38
N ARG A 22 -6.83 5.70 -2.08
CA ARG A 22 -7.86 4.94 -1.33
C ARG A 22 -9.04 4.46 -2.19
N GLY A 23 -9.02 4.78 -3.49
CA GLY A 23 -10.04 4.33 -4.43
C GLY A 23 -9.81 2.89 -4.88
N ASN A 24 -10.71 2.39 -5.72
CA ASN A 24 -10.57 1.09 -6.35
C ASN A 24 -9.33 1.05 -7.24
N ILE A 25 -8.73 -0.14 -7.34
CA ILE A 25 -7.65 -0.42 -8.29
C ILE A 25 -8.28 -0.38 -9.69
N THR A 26 -7.66 0.37 -10.60
CA THR A 26 -8.08 0.40 -12.01
C THR A 26 -7.59 -0.85 -12.74
N GLU A 27 -8.24 -1.24 -13.85
CA GLU A 27 -7.82 -2.41 -14.65
C GLU A 27 -6.35 -2.32 -15.10
N GLY A 28 -5.88 -1.12 -15.46
CA GLY A 28 -4.47 -0.92 -15.82
C GLY A 28 -3.51 -1.04 -14.63
N GLU A 29 -3.93 -0.64 -13.44
CA GLU A 29 -3.14 -0.87 -12.21
C GLU A 29 -3.13 -2.36 -11.85
N GLU A 30 -4.24 -3.09 -12.06
CA GLU A 30 -4.32 -4.53 -11.84
C GLU A 30 -3.38 -5.32 -12.77
N ASP A 31 -3.43 -5.04 -14.08
CA ASP A 31 -2.52 -5.69 -15.05
C ASP A 31 -1.05 -5.40 -14.70
N LEU A 32 -0.74 -4.15 -14.32
CA LEU A 32 0.60 -3.77 -13.90
C LEU A 32 1.05 -4.55 -12.65
N ILE A 33 0.17 -4.69 -11.65
CA ILE A 33 0.45 -5.47 -10.44
C ILE A 33 0.76 -6.93 -10.81
N ILE A 34 -0.06 -7.55 -11.66
CA ILE A 34 0.11 -8.94 -12.11
C ILE A 34 1.43 -9.09 -12.86
N ARG A 35 1.73 -8.18 -13.79
CA ARG A 35 2.96 -8.20 -14.59
C ARG A 35 4.19 -8.07 -13.71
N LEU A 36 4.19 -7.12 -12.77
CA LEU A 36 5.29 -6.92 -11.84
C LEU A 36 5.48 -8.13 -10.92
N HIS A 37 4.39 -8.73 -10.45
CA HIS A 37 4.45 -9.93 -9.63
C HIS A 37 5.04 -11.13 -10.39
N LYS A 38 4.66 -11.33 -11.66
CA LYS A 38 5.26 -12.37 -12.52
C LYS A 38 6.75 -12.14 -12.77
N LEU A 39 7.16 -10.88 -12.95
CA LEU A 39 8.54 -10.51 -13.26
C LEU A 39 9.47 -10.63 -12.05
N LEU A 40 9.02 -10.14 -10.90
CA LEU A 40 9.83 -10.00 -9.69
C LEU A 40 9.64 -11.16 -8.71
N GLY A 41 8.55 -11.92 -8.83
CA GLY A 41 8.15 -12.94 -7.87
C GLY A 41 7.67 -12.33 -6.54
N ASN A 42 7.38 -13.22 -5.59
CA ASN A 42 7.43 -12.97 -4.15
C ASN A 42 8.18 -14.12 -3.50
#